data_AF-A0A2E1KJC9-F1
#
_entry.id   AF-A0A2E1KJC9-F1
#
_cell.length_a   1.000
_cell.length_b   1.000
_cell.length_c   1.000
_cell.angle_alpha   90.00
_cell.angle_beta   90.00
_cell.angle_gamma   90.00
#
_symmetry.space_group_name_H-M   'P 1'
#
loop_
_entity.id
_entity.type
_entity.pdbx_description
1 polymer ?
#
loop_
_entity_poly.entity_id
_entity_poly.type
_entity_poly.pdbx_seq_one_letter_code
_entity_poly.pdbx_strand_id
1 'polypeptide(L)'
;MQQHHFGFVRVARTMVPASALLLLLGFAWSYGWLTPATFWRPALEPVRGIVLLNGSPLPGATVDTHSGRSGVRGATGVTDERGHFTLRTLADNGFRDGAAVGRHLVTVTVSEPRPGGFGNRLLTPEKYASAGGTPLVLSVTRSNGKLAPVVLALEGELLPSGGPAEAGVEPAEGFFVTPMLLHYDVDGDDRLSKPERRQIDTAARRGIDLEAIDFDRDGYVDREELTRAAVVAMQTPQRADLIPLIWETHLPAGGGH
;
A
#
# COMPACT_ATOMS: atom_id res chain seq x y z
N MET A 1 -51.59 -6.74 62.61
CA MET A 1 -50.82 -7.13 61.41
C MET A 1 -49.91 -5.97 61.03
N GLN A 2 -48.67 -5.95 61.51
CA GLN A 2 -47.67 -4.95 61.12
C GLN A 2 -47.00 -5.41 59.81
N GLN A 3 -47.14 -4.64 58.74
CA GLN A 3 -46.46 -4.89 57.48
C GLN A 3 -45.02 -4.39 57.56
N HIS A 4 -44.06 -5.31 57.45
CA HIS A 4 -42.63 -5.01 57.31
C HIS A 4 -42.34 -4.44 55.91
N HIS A 5 -42.60 -3.15 55.70
CA HIS A 5 -42.15 -2.39 54.53
C HIS A 5 -40.76 -1.77 54.80
N PHE A 6 -39.74 -2.57 55.08
CA PHE A 6 -38.38 -2.05 55.25
C PHE A 6 -37.34 -3.00 54.66
N GLY A 7 -36.76 -2.60 53.51
CA GLY A 7 -35.59 -3.24 52.93
C GLY A 7 -35.49 -3.05 51.41
N PHE A 8 -36.60 -3.18 50.69
CA PHE A 8 -36.59 -3.27 49.23
C PHE A 8 -36.16 -1.97 48.53
N VAL A 9 -36.59 -0.81 49.03
CA VAL A 9 -36.33 0.49 48.39
C VAL A 9 -34.85 0.92 48.51
N ARG A 10 -34.16 0.52 49.58
CA ARG A 10 -32.73 0.86 49.75
C ARG A 10 -31.82 -0.04 48.90
N VAL A 11 -32.15 -1.33 48.79
CA VAL A 11 -31.41 -2.27 47.93
C VAL A 11 -31.61 -1.93 46.45
N ALA A 12 -32.83 -1.57 46.03
CA ALA A 12 -33.09 -1.14 44.66
C ALA A 12 -32.35 0.16 44.28
N ARG A 13 -32.20 1.12 45.21
CA ARG A 13 -31.49 2.39 44.95
C ARG A 13 -29.99 2.24 44.72
N THR A 14 -29.36 1.18 45.25
CA THR A 14 -27.93 0.93 45.07
C THR A 14 -27.64 -0.10 43.98
N MET A 15 -28.50 -1.10 43.79
CA MET A 15 -28.30 -2.13 42.76
C MET A 15 -28.58 -1.64 41.34
N VAL A 16 -29.61 -0.80 41.13
CA VAL A 16 -29.94 -0.30 39.78
C VAL A 16 -28.80 0.51 39.13
N PRO A 17 -28.15 1.48 39.80
CA PRO A 17 -27.03 2.20 39.19
C PRO A 17 -25.79 1.31 38.99
N ALA A 18 -25.53 0.35 39.89
CA ALA A 18 -24.41 -0.58 39.74
C ALA A 18 -24.59 -1.51 38.52
N SER A 19 -25.80 -2.03 38.31
CA SER A 19 -26.14 -2.83 37.13
C SER A 19 -26.09 -2.03 35.85
N ALA A 20 -26.56 -0.78 35.86
CA ALA A 20 -26.46 0.13 34.70
C ALA A 20 -25.00 0.43 34.34
N LEU A 21 -24.13 0.62 35.33
CA LEU A 21 -22.69 0.85 35.12
C LEU A 21 -22.01 -0.39 34.52
N LEU A 22 -22.34 -1.59 35.00
CA LEU A 22 -21.84 -2.85 34.46
C LEU A 22 -22.33 -3.09 33.02
N LEU A 23 -23.58 -2.76 32.71
CA LEU A 23 -24.10 -2.84 31.35
C LEU A 23 -23.40 -1.84 30.41
N LEU A 24 -23.13 -0.62 30.87
CA LEU A 24 -22.38 0.37 30.09
C LEU A 24 -20.92 -0.05 29.86
N LEU A 25 -20.26 -0.64 30.87
CA LEU A 25 -18.92 -1.20 30.75
C LEU A 25 -18.89 -2.41 29.80
N GLY A 26 -19.86 -3.31 29.90
CA GLY A 26 -20.01 -4.44 28.99
C GLY A 26 -20.32 -4.01 27.56
N PHE A 27 -21.16 -2.99 27.38
CA PHE A 27 -21.46 -2.39 26.08
C PHE A 27 -20.21 -1.72 25.47
N ALA A 28 -19.49 -0.92 26.26
CA ALA A 28 -18.25 -0.28 25.82
C ALA A 28 -17.13 -1.30 25.52
N TRP A 29 -17.10 -2.44 26.21
CA TRP A 29 -16.21 -3.56 25.87
C TRP A 29 -16.63 -4.23 24.55
N SER A 30 -17.93 -4.53 24.39
CA SER A 30 -18.48 -5.18 23.19
C SER A 30 -18.32 -4.35 21.92
N TYR A 31 -18.35 -3.02 22.04
CA TYR A 31 -18.15 -2.07 20.92
C TYR A 31 -16.69 -1.61 20.76
N GLY A 32 -15.75 -2.20 21.51
CA GLY A 32 -14.32 -1.94 21.36
C GLY A 32 -13.85 -0.57 21.86
N TRP A 33 -14.71 0.21 22.52
CA TRP A 33 -14.35 1.50 23.12
C TRP A 33 -13.37 1.36 24.29
N LEU A 34 -13.39 0.22 25.00
CA LEU A 34 -12.53 -0.06 26.15
C LEU A 34 -11.59 -1.25 25.92
N THR A 35 -10.98 -1.37 24.75
CA THR A 35 -9.94 -2.40 24.58
C THR A 35 -8.64 -2.00 25.31
N PRO A 36 -7.93 -2.96 25.94
CA PRO A 36 -6.60 -2.70 26.53
C PRO A 36 -5.61 -2.09 25.53
N ALA A 37 -5.77 -2.40 24.25
CA ALA A 37 -4.97 -1.87 23.15
C ALA A 37 -5.11 -0.36 22.95
N THR A 38 -6.20 0.28 23.40
CA THR A 38 -6.38 1.74 23.34
C THR A 38 -5.54 2.45 24.40
N PHE A 39 -5.36 1.84 25.58
CA PHE A 39 -4.67 2.47 26.72
C PHE A 39 -3.15 2.27 26.71
N TRP A 40 -2.63 1.30 25.96
CA TRP A 40 -1.21 0.88 25.99
C TRP A 40 -0.45 1.21 24.70
N ARG A 41 -0.85 2.26 23.99
CA ARG A 41 -0.20 2.66 22.74
C ARG A 41 1.08 3.46 23.01
N PRO A 42 2.18 3.17 22.30
CA PRO A 42 3.34 4.03 22.35
C PRO A 42 2.96 5.42 21.83
N ALA A 43 3.48 6.46 22.48
CA ALA A 43 3.38 7.81 21.95
C ALA A 43 4.05 7.87 20.57
N LEU A 44 3.45 8.61 19.64
CA LEU A 44 4.06 8.93 18.35
C LEU A 44 4.78 10.26 18.47
N GLU A 45 6.00 10.33 17.95
CA GLU A 45 6.80 11.55 17.89
C GLU A 45 7.09 11.88 16.42
N PRO A 46 7.02 13.17 16.01
CA PRO A 46 7.31 13.54 14.64
C PRO A 46 8.76 13.20 14.30
N VAL A 47 8.99 12.58 13.16
CA VAL A 47 10.33 12.24 12.67
C VAL A 47 10.51 12.80 11.27
N ARG A 48 11.59 13.56 11.10
CA ARG A 48 12.02 14.13 9.82
C ARG A 48 13.52 13.91 9.65
N GLY A 49 13.93 13.71 8.42
CA GLY A 49 15.33 13.46 8.14
C GLY A 49 15.71 13.65 6.68
N ILE A 50 16.94 13.25 6.39
CA ILE A 50 17.49 13.16 5.05
C ILE A 50 18.14 11.78 4.86
N VAL A 51 17.96 11.21 3.68
CA VAL A 51 18.66 9.99 3.25
C VAL A 51 19.78 10.40 2.31
N LEU A 52 20.98 9.91 2.61
CA LEU A 52 22.18 10.12 1.81
C LEU A 52 22.70 8.77 1.33
N LEU A 53 23.13 8.67 0.09
CA LEU A 53 23.90 7.56 -0.45
C LEU A 53 25.27 8.07 -0.87
N ASN A 54 26.33 7.50 -0.28
CA ASN A 54 27.72 7.94 -0.50
C ASN A 54 27.89 9.47 -0.33
N GLY A 55 27.17 10.06 0.63
CA GLY A 55 27.17 11.49 0.90
C GLY A 55 26.26 12.35 0.01
N SER A 56 25.63 11.79 -1.02
CA SER A 56 24.71 12.51 -1.91
C SER A 56 23.24 12.27 -1.52
N PRO A 57 22.34 13.26 -1.63
CA PRO A 57 20.91 13.06 -1.38
C PRO A 57 20.30 11.94 -2.23
N LEU A 58 19.48 11.09 -1.60
CA LEU A 58 18.83 9.96 -2.27
C LEU A 58 17.31 10.22 -2.45
N PRO A 59 16.85 10.63 -3.65
CA PRO A 59 15.44 10.88 -3.90
C PRO A 59 14.64 9.60 -4.19
N GLY A 60 13.32 9.65 -3.96
CA GLY A 60 12.40 8.54 -4.29
C GLY A 60 12.59 7.27 -3.47
N ALA A 61 13.34 7.34 -2.37
CA ALA A 61 13.56 6.22 -1.46
C ALA A 61 12.42 6.10 -0.46
N THR A 62 11.87 4.90 -0.32
CA THR A 62 10.93 4.55 0.74
C THR A 62 11.71 4.17 2.00
N VAL A 63 11.40 4.85 3.09
CA VAL A 63 11.96 4.64 4.43
C VAL A 63 10.90 3.97 5.29
N ASP A 64 11.16 2.75 5.74
CA ASP A 64 10.29 1.98 6.61
C ASP A 64 10.97 1.68 7.94
N THR A 65 10.24 1.83 9.04
CA THR A 65 10.73 1.50 10.38
C THR A 65 10.10 0.21 10.89
N HIS A 66 10.91 -0.66 11.48
CA HIS A 66 10.49 -1.92 12.07
C HIS A 66 10.75 -1.88 13.58
N SER A 67 9.67 -1.89 14.36
CA SER A 67 9.77 -1.95 15.82
C SER A 67 10.11 -3.37 16.27
N GLY A 68 11.10 -3.50 17.15
CA GLY A 68 11.38 -4.78 17.82
C GLY A 68 10.34 -5.17 18.88
N ARG A 69 9.41 -4.26 19.22
CA ARG A 69 8.34 -4.50 20.19
C ARG A 69 7.08 -5.00 19.49
N SER A 70 6.60 -6.17 19.93
CA SER A 70 5.35 -6.76 19.45
C SER A 70 4.16 -5.79 19.62
N GLY A 71 3.27 -5.75 18.62
CA GLY A 71 2.07 -4.90 18.61
C GLY A 71 2.32 -3.42 18.28
N VAL A 72 3.57 -3.00 18.05
CA VAL A 72 3.90 -1.64 17.64
C VAL A 72 4.08 -1.60 16.13
N ARG A 73 3.29 -0.74 15.47
CA ARG A 73 3.37 -0.56 14.02
C ARG A 73 4.57 0.27 13.62
N GLY A 74 5.13 -0.07 12.47
CA GLY A 74 6.14 0.74 11.78
C GLY A 74 5.59 2.06 11.26
N ALA A 75 6.51 2.95 10.91
CA ALA A 75 6.25 4.19 10.21
C ALA A 75 6.92 4.13 8.83
N THR A 76 6.28 4.79 7.86
CA THR A 76 6.74 4.83 6.47
C THR A 76 6.85 6.28 6.02
N GLY A 77 7.82 6.57 5.15
CA GLY A 77 7.98 7.86 4.47
C GLY A 77 8.66 7.67 3.12
N VAL A 78 8.53 8.66 2.23
CA VAL A 78 9.22 8.68 0.93
C VAL A 78 10.07 9.93 0.87
N THR A 79 11.28 9.82 0.32
CA THR A 79 12.19 10.96 0.17
C THR A 79 11.83 11.82 -1.04
N ASP A 80 11.93 13.14 -0.87
CA ASP A 80 11.80 14.11 -1.95
C ASP A 80 13.06 14.22 -2.83
N GLU A 81 13.06 15.12 -3.81
CA GLU A 81 14.20 15.38 -4.71
C GLU A 81 15.50 15.76 -3.97
N ARG A 82 15.39 16.26 -2.74
CA ARG A 82 16.51 16.66 -1.88
C ARG A 82 16.84 15.58 -0.84
N GLY A 83 16.26 14.39 -0.96
CA GLY A 83 16.45 13.26 -0.05
C GLY A 83 15.73 13.41 1.29
N HIS A 84 14.88 14.43 1.49
CA HIS A 84 14.19 14.65 2.76
C HIS A 84 12.95 13.77 2.89
N PHE A 85 12.72 13.23 4.08
CA PHE A 85 11.54 12.42 4.38
C PHE A 85 10.85 12.87 5.67
N THR A 86 9.56 12.54 5.76
CA THR A 86 8.75 12.62 6.99
C THR A 86 8.08 11.26 7.20
N LEU A 87 8.19 10.71 8.41
CA LEU A 87 7.58 9.43 8.73
C LEU A 87 6.13 9.59 9.17
N ARG A 88 5.30 8.63 8.77
CA ARG A 88 3.89 8.51 9.16
C ARG A 88 3.58 7.07 9.58
N THR A 89 2.87 6.89 10.67
CA THR A 89 2.41 5.59 11.16
C THR A 89 0.94 5.40 10.83
N LEU A 90 0.60 4.23 10.27
CA LEU A 90 -0.80 3.82 10.09
C LEU A 90 -1.38 3.43 11.45
N ALA A 91 -2.23 4.28 12.03
CA ALA A 91 -2.84 4.08 13.34
C ALA A 91 -4.36 4.27 13.25
N ASP A 92 -5.11 3.38 13.90
CA ASP A 92 -6.58 3.36 13.85
C ASP A 92 -7.10 3.29 12.41
N ASN A 93 -7.57 4.43 11.93
CA ASN A 93 -8.39 4.62 10.75
C ASN A 93 -7.63 5.44 9.69
N GLY A 94 -6.33 5.72 9.90
CA GLY A 94 -5.56 6.55 8.98
C GLY A 94 -4.10 6.74 9.34
N PHE A 95 -3.44 7.62 8.58
CA PHE A 95 -2.04 7.96 8.77
C PHE A 95 -1.89 9.09 9.78
N ARG A 96 -1.09 8.84 10.81
CA ARG A 96 -0.69 9.85 11.80
C ARG A 96 0.79 10.16 11.64
N ASP A 97 1.13 11.43 11.81
CA ASP A 97 2.52 11.85 11.66
C ASP A 97 3.39 11.33 12.80
N GLY A 98 4.62 10.97 12.44
CA GLY A 98 5.62 10.47 13.36
C GLY A 98 5.76 8.96 13.39
N ALA A 99 6.60 8.51 14.31
CA ALA A 99 6.88 7.11 14.60
C ALA A 99 6.75 6.86 16.11
N ALA A 100 6.47 5.62 16.48
CA ALA A 100 6.37 5.24 17.89
C ALA A 100 7.68 5.50 18.64
N VAL A 101 7.62 6.01 19.87
CA VAL A 101 8.78 6.16 20.74
C VAL A 101 9.41 4.79 20.99
N GLY A 102 10.72 4.69 20.79
CA GLY A 102 11.49 3.46 20.94
C GLY A 102 12.59 3.30 19.91
N ARG A 103 13.27 2.14 19.96
CA ARG A 103 14.29 1.74 18.99
C ARG A 103 13.65 0.98 17.84
N HIS A 104 13.97 1.40 16.62
CA HIS A 104 13.51 0.79 15.37
C HIS A 104 14.69 0.43 14.49
N LEU A 105 14.55 -0.68 13.76
CA LEU A 105 15.37 -0.95 12.59
C LEU A 105 14.80 -0.16 11.42
N VAL A 106 15.66 0.31 10.51
CA VAL A 106 15.22 1.11 9.37
C VAL A 106 15.62 0.42 8.08
N THR A 107 14.66 0.24 7.20
CA THR A 107 14.93 -0.17 5.82
C THR A 107 14.74 1.02 4.90
N VAL A 108 15.64 1.14 3.93
CA VAL A 108 15.58 2.17 2.89
C VAL A 108 15.60 1.45 1.56
N THR A 109 14.56 1.65 0.76
CA THR A 109 14.39 0.97 -0.52
C THR A 109 14.12 1.96 -1.63
N VAL A 110 14.83 1.80 -2.72
CA VAL A 110 14.55 2.41 -4.02
C VAL A 110 14.22 1.23 -4.91
N SER A 111 13.09 1.30 -5.59
CA SER A 111 12.67 0.24 -6.48
C SER A 111 12.03 0.81 -7.73
N GLU A 112 12.30 0.18 -8.87
CA GLU A 112 11.64 0.49 -10.13
C GLU A 112 10.65 -0.63 -10.48
N PRO A 113 9.52 -0.33 -11.14
CA PRO A 113 8.69 -1.38 -11.73
C PRO A 113 9.53 -2.21 -12.70
N ARG A 114 9.36 -3.54 -12.69
CA ARG A 114 9.98 -4.36 -13.74
C ARG A 114 9.30 -4.11 -15.08
N PRO A 115 10.03 -4.28 -16.20
CA PRO A 115 9.41 -4.39 -17.50
C PRO A 115 8.35 -5.49 -17.48
N GLY A 116 7.23 -5.23 -18.15
CA GLY A 116 6.06 -6.09 -18.03
C GLY A 116 5.19 -5.79 -16.79
N GLY A 117 5.45 -4.75 -15.99
CA GLY A 117 4.53 -4.28 -14.95
C GLY A 117 4.33 -5.22 -13.76
N PHE A 118 5.00 -6.38 -13.76
CA PHE A 118 4.91 -7.38 -12.71
C PHE A 118 6.04 -7.21 -11.70
N GLY A 119 5.68 -6.67 -10.54
CA GLY A 119 6.57 -6.51 -9.39
C GLY A 119 7.60 -5.39 -9.56
N ASN A 120 8.39 -5.19 -8.51
CA ASN A 120 9.43 -4.17 -8.47
C ASN A 120 10.81 -4.82 -8.48
N ARG A 121 11.76 -4.18 -9.14
CA ARG A 121 13.19 -4.45 -9.04
C ARG A 121 13.78 -3.52 -7.98
N LEU A 122 14.40 -4.10 -6.97
CA LEU A 122 15.11 -3.37 -5.94
C LEU A 122 16.41 -2.79 -6.52
N LEU A 123 16.65 -1.51 -6.32
CA LEU A 123 17.87 -0.80 -6.73
C LEU A 123 18.84 -0.57 -5.57
N THR A 124 18.32 -0.47 -4.33
CA THR A 124 19.15 -0.29 -3.13
C THR A 124 19.91 -1.56 -2.78
N PRO A 125 21.16 -1.46 -2.25
CA PRO A 125 21.86 -2.59 -1.67
C PRO A 125 20.99 -3.39 -0.69
N GLU A 126 21.00 -4.71 -0.84
CA GLU A 126 20.13 -5.63 -0.09
C GLU A 126 20.24 -5.45 1.43
N LYS A 127 21.45 -5.13 1.93
CA LYS A 127 21.68 -4.86 3.36
C LYS A 127 20.75 -3.78 3.90
N TYR A 128 20.38 -2.74 3.13
CA TYR A 128 19.47 -1.69 3.61
C TYR A 128 17.99 -1.97 3.32
N ALA A 129 17.69 -2.93 2.45
CA ALA A 129 16.32 -3.26 2.07
C ALA A 129 15.66 -4.29 3.01
N SER A 130 16.46 -5.07 3.72
CA SER A 130 15.98 -6.11 4.63
C SER A 130 16.08 -5.70 6.10
N ALA A 131 14.99 -5.86 6.85
CA ALA A 131 14.98 -5.61 8.29
C ALA A 131 15.96 -6.51 9.05
N GLY A 132 16.24 -7.72 8.54
CA GLY A 132 17.21 -8.63 9.15
C GLY A 132 18.67 -8.30 8.85
N GLY A 133 18.94 -7.55 7.78
CA GLY A 133 20.29 -7.20 7.32
C GLY A 133 20.71 -5.75 7.57
N THR A 134 19.75 -4.88 7.89
CA THR A 134 20.01 -3.44 7.98
C THR A 134 20.83 -3.05 9.21
N PRO A 135 21.94 -2.30 9.03
CA PRO A 135 22.66 -1.69 10.14
C PRO A 135 21.98 -0.39 10.62
N LEU A 136 20.95 0.10 9.91
CA LEU A 136 20.33 1.38 10.22
C LEU A 136 19.38 1.24 11.41
N VAL A 137 19.64 2.06 12.43
CA VAL A 137 18.86 2.09 13.67
C VAL A 137 18.37 3.51 13.90
N LEU A 138 17.06 3.64 14.14
CA LEU A 138 16.43 4.89 14.54
C LEU A 138 15.95 4.79 15.99
N SER A 139 16.46 5.66 16.83
CA SER A 139 16.00 5.81 18.22
C SER A 139 15.09 7.02 18.32
N VAL A 140 13.78 6.77 18.39
CA VAL A 140 12.77 7.82 18.55
C VAL A 140 12.59 8.08 20.03
N THR A 141 12.90 9.31 20.46
CA THR A 141 12.72 9.76 21.84
C THR A 141 11.64 10.82 21.91
N ARG A 142 10.99 10.95 23.07
CA ARG A 142 10.01 12.01 23.30
C ARG A 142 10.71 13.36 23.19
N SER A 143 10.41 14.11 22.14
CA SER A 143 10.99 15.43 21.94
C SER A 143 10.08 16.43 22.64
N ASN A 144 10.59 17.15 23.63
CA ASN A 144 9.89 18.30 24.24
C ASN A 144 9.89 19.50 23.28
N GLY A 145 9.46 19.30 22.02
CA GLY A 145 9.41 20.32 20.97
C GLY A 145 10.72 20.56 20.19
N LYS A 146 11.75 19.72 20.35
CA LYS A 146 13.01 19.81 19.58
C LYS A 146 13.16 18.61 18.67
N LEU A 147 12.86 18.81 17.38
CA LEU A 147 13.10 17.84 16.33
C LEU A 147 14.58 17.85 15.96
N ALA A 148 15.32 16.81 16.35
CA ALA A 148 16.66 16.59 15.82
C ALA A 148 16.53 16.01 14.40
N PRO A 149 17.19 16.60 13.39
CA PRO A 149 17.17 16.06 12.04
C PRO A 149 17.86 14.69 12.02
N VAL A 150 17.16 13.68 11.51
CA VAL A 150 17.72 12.32 11.34
C VAL A 150 18.50 12.27 10.03
N VAL A 151 19.72 11.76 10.06
CA VAL A 151 20.52 11.50 8.85
C VAL A 151 20.68 9.99 8.69
N LEU A 152 20.16 9.45 7.59
CA LEU A 152 20.34 8.05 7.22
C LEU A 152 21.41 7.99 6.12
N ALA A 153 22.63 7.62 6.49
CA ALA A 153 23.74 7.48 5.55
C ALA A 153 23.85 6.03 5.07
N LEU A 154 23.72 5.83 3.78
CA LEU A 154 23.88 4.57 3.08
C LEU A 154 25.22 4.57 2.35
N GLU A 155 25.83 3.39 2.29
CA GLU A 155 27.10 3.13 1.61
C GLU A 155 26.93 1.99 0.61
N GLY A 156 27.44 2.19 -0.60
CA GLY A 156 27.42 1.23 -1.69
C GLY A 156 26.86 1.83 -2.97
N GLU A 157 26.69 1.01 -4.00
CA GLU A 157 26.19 1.46 -5.28
C GLU A 157 24.71 1.11 -5.40
N LEU A 158 23.92 2.04 -5.94
CA LEU A 158 22.61 1.66 -6.47
C LEU A 158 22.84 0.83 -7.71
N LEU A 159 22.04 -0.22 -7.87
CA LEU A 159 21.92 -0.82 -9.18
C LEU A 159 21.45 0.27 -10.14
N PRO A 160 22.03 0.34 -11.34
CA PRO A 160 21.55 1.29 -12.34
C PRO A 160 20.05 1.04 -12.55
N SER A 161 19.25 2.09 -12.47
CA SER A 161 17.88 2.05 -12.99
C SER A 161 17.97 1.62 -14.45
N GLY A 162 17.09 0.72 -14.90
CA GLY A 162 17.11 0.05 -16.20
C GLY A 162 18.04 0.67 -17.26
N GLY A 163 19.17 0.02 -17.54
CA GLY A 163 19.98 0.34 -18.71
C GLY A 163 19.25 -0.03 -20.01
N PRO A 164 19.65 0.50 -21.18
CA PRO A 164 18.90 0.50 -22.44
C PRO A 164 18.63 -0.87 -23.09
N ALA A 165 18.89 -1.98 -22.41
CA ALA A 165 18.65 -3.34 -22.93
C ALA A 165 17.20 -3.84 -22.76
N GLU A 166 16.38 -3.16 -21.94
CA GLU A 166 14.93 -3.41 -21.85
C GLU A 166 14.11 -2.15 -22.21
N ALA A 167 14.73 -1.18 -22.89
CA ALA A 167 14.09 0.04 -23.40
C ALA A 167 13.12 -0.20 -24.58
N GLY A 168 12.67 -1.45 -24.78
CA GLY A 168 11.71 -1.84 -25.80
C GLY A 168 10.41 -2.42 -25.25
N VAL A 169 10.35 -2.78 -23.96
CA VAL A 169 9.13 -3.30 -23.33
C VAL A 169 8.46 -2.13 -22.61
N GLU A 170 7.65 -1.41 -23.36
CA GLU A 170 6.83 -0.31 -22.85
C GLU A 170 6.05 -0.77 -21.60
N PRO A 171 5.86 0.06 -20.56
CA PRO A 171 5.06 -0.30 -19.38
C PRO A 171 3.66 -0.85 -19.76
N ALA A 172 3.15 -0.39 -20.91
CA ALA A 172 1.95 -0.88 -21.58
C ALA A 172 1.95 -2.38 -21.84
N GLU A 173 3.10 -2.92 -22.23
CA GLU A 173 3.26 -4.32 -22.59
C GLU A 173 2.93 -5.23 -21.40
N GLY A 174 3.29 -4.79 -20.20
CA GLY A 174 3.01 -5.51 -18.97
C GLY A 174 1.59 -5.46 -18.46
N PHE A 175 1.08 -4.24 -18.37
CA PHE A 175 -0.21 -3.98 -17.74
C PHE A 175 -1.41 -4.27 -18.64
N PHE A 176 -1.18 -4.39 -19.95
CA PHE A 176 -2.24 -4.54 -20.93
C PHE A 176 -1.95 -5.66 -21.94
N VAL A 177 -0.82 -5.61 -22.64
CA VAL A 177 -0.58 -6.50 -23.79
C VAL A 177 -0.36 -7.95 -23.36
N THR A 178 0.50 -8.18 -22.38
CA THR A 178 0.79 -9.51 -21.84
C THR A 178 -0.44 -10.21 -21.27
N PRO A 179 -1.27 -9.59 -20.40
CA PRO A 179 -2.49 -10.24 -19.93
C PRO A 179 -3.55 -10.39 -21.03
N MET A 180 -3.59 -9.54 -22.05
CA MET A 180 -4.47 -9.73 -23.21
C MET A 180 -4.10 -10.98 -23.98
N LEU A 181 -2.84 -11.10 -24.40
CA LEU A 181 -2.37 -12.27 -25.16
C LEU A 181 -2.50 -13.53 -24.31
N LEU A 182 -2.04 -13.53 -23.05
CA LEU A 182 -2.12 -14.71 -22.19
C LEU A 182 -3.55 -15.25 -21.98
N HIS A 183 -4.57 -14.39 -22.01
CA HIS A 183 -5.96 -14.79 -21.73
C HIS A 183 -6.78 -15.06 -22.99
N TYR A 184 -6.46 -14.42 -24.12
CA TYR A 184 -7.31 -14.41 -25.30
C TYR A 184 -6.64 -14.94 -26.56
N ASP A 185 -5.32 -15.08 -26.60
CA ASP A 185 -4.60 -15.83 -27.64
C ASP A 185 -4.75 -17.33 -27.33
N VAL A 186 -5.72 -17.97 -27.98
CA VAL A 186 -6.11 -19.36 -27.71
C VAL A 186 -5.19 -20.33 -28.45
N ASP A 187 -4.66 -19.93 -29.60
CA ASP A 187 -3.78 -20.77 -30.42
C ASP A 187 -2.28 -20.55 -30.15
N GLY A 188 -1.93 -19.51 -29.40
CA GLY A 188 -0.59 -19.24 -28.87
C GLY A 188 0.36 -18.66 -29.91
N ASP A 189 -0.17 -17.96 -30.91
CA ASP A 189 0.62 -17.38 -32.01
C ASP A 189 1.17 -15.97 -31.74
N ASP A 190 0.96 -15.47 -30.51
CA ASP A 190 1.35 -14.14 -30.01
C ASP A 190 0.61 -12.98 -30.71
N ARG A 191 -0.55 -13.27 -31.32
CA ARG A 191 -1.43 -12.32 -31.97
C ARG A 191 -2.89 -12.60 -31.60
N LEU A 192 -3.77 -11.65 -31.90
CA LEU A 192 -5.21 -11.78 -31.67
C LEU A 192 -5.95 -11.82 -33.01
N SER A 193 -6.46 -12.99 -33.34
CA SER A 193 -7.33 -13.19 -34.49
C SER A 193 -8.70 -12.51 -34.30
N LYS A 194 -9.47 -12.35 -35.40
CA LYS A 194 -10.85 -11.81 -35.33
C LYS A 194 -11.77 -12.60 -34.38
N PRO A 195 -11.77 -13.94 -34.37
CA PRO A 195 -12.55 -14.72 -33.40
C PRO A 195 -12.15 -14.44 -31.94
N GLU A 196 -10.86 -14.28 -31.64
CA GLU A 196 -10.35 -14.05 -30.29
C GLU A 196 -10.68 -12.64 -29.80
N ARG A 197 -10.52 -11.63 -30.67
CA ARG A 197 -10.92 -10.25 -30.37
C ARG A 197 -12.39 -10.10 -30.00
N ARG A 198 -13.27 -10.94 -30.56
CA ARG A 198 -14.72 -10.94 -30.21
C ARG A 198 -14.99 -11.45 -28.80
N GLN A 199 -14.10 -12.26 -28.23
CA GLN A 199 -14.23 -12.80 -26.87
C GLN A 199 -13.79 -11.77 -25.81
N ILE A 200 -13.06 -10.74 -26.22
CA ILE A 200 -12.58 -9.67 -25.35
C ILE A 200 -13.71 -8.67 -25.09
N ASP A 201 -14.16 -8.56 -23.84
CA ASP A 201 -15.15 -7.56 -23.43
C ASP A 201 -14.61 -6.12 -23.56
N THR A 202 -15.48 -5.17 -23.88
CA THR A 202 -15.17 -3.75 -24.06
C THR A 202 -14.52 -3.13 -22.81
N ALA A 203 -14.89 -3.59 -21.62
CA ALA A 203 -14.25 -3.18 -20.37
C ALA A 203 -12.78 -3.66 -20.27
N ALA A 204 -12.49 -4.88 -20.73
CA ALA A 204 -11.13 -5.42 -20.77
C ALA A 204 -10.24 -4.68 -21.78
N ARG A 205 -10.84 -4.07 -22.81
CA ARG A 205 -10.12 -3.28 -23.83
C ARG A 205 -9.59 -1.94 -23.31
N ARG A 206 -9.96 -1.49 -22.10
CA ARG A 206 -9.53 -0.20 -21.50
C ARG A 206 -9.61 1.02 -22.44
N GLY A 207 -10.64 1.05 -23.30
CA GLY A 207 -10.85 2.13 -24.27
C GLY A 207 -10.02 2.01 -25.55
N ILE A 208 -9.32 0.90 -25.76
CA ILE A 208 -8.60 0.59 -26.99
C ILE A 208 -9.55 -0.07 -27.99
N ASP A 209 -9.66 0.52 -29.17
CA ASP A 209 -10.42 -0.06 -30.26
C ASP A 209 -9.56 -1.09 -31.01
N LEU A 210 -9.78 -2.38 -30.70
CA LEU A 210 -9.03 -3.49 -31.29
C LEU A 210 -9.24 -3.66 -32.81
N GLU A 211 -10.26 -3.02 -33.42
CA GLU A 211 -10.44 -3.05 -34.88
C GLU A 211 -9.68 -1.91 -35.56
N ALA A 212 -9.45 -0.80 -34.86
CA ALA A 212 -8.76 0.38 -35.39
C ALA A 212 -7.23 0.30 -35.31
N ILE A 213 -6.69 -0.69 -34.59
CA ILE A 213 -5.25 -0.84 -34.32
C ILE A 213 -4.55 -1.89 -35.18
N ASP A 214 -5.30 -2.61 -36.02
CA ASP A 214 -4.80 -3.48 -37.10
C ASP A 214 -4.29 -2.55 -38.23
N PHE A 215 -3.07 -2.06 -38.09
CA PHE A 215 -2.48 -1.00 -38.91
C PHE A 215 -2.04 -1.53 -40.27
N ASP A 216 -1.53 -2.76 -40.32
CA ASP A 216 -1.09 -3.40 -41.55
C ASP A 216 -2.21 -4.14 -42.30
N ARG A 217 -3.40 -4.28 -41.67
CA ARG A 217 -4.61 -4.87 -42.23
C ARG A 217 -4.44 -6.35 -42.58
N ASP A 218 -3.58 -7.04 -41.85
CA ASP A 218 -3.39 -8.48 -42.00
C ASP A 218 -4.55 -9.30 -41.37
N GLY A 219 -5.41 -8.64 -40.60
CA GLY A 219 -6.58 -9.24 -39.95
C GLY A 219 -6.31 -9.80 -38.56
N TYR A 220 -5.08 -9.64 -38.07
CA TYR A 220 -4.63 -9.94 -36.73
C TYR A 220 -4.39 -8.65 -35.97
N VAL A 221 -4.16 -8.78 -34.68
CA VAL A 221 -3.68 -7.68 -33.84
C VAL A 221 -2.51 -8.23 -33.04
N ASP A 222 -1.31 -7.80 -33.38
CA ASP A 222 -0.11 -8.34 -32.76
C ASP A 222 0.31 -7.57 -31.50
N ARG A 223 1.33 -8.11 -30.83
CA ARG A 223 1.96 -7.51 -29.64
C ARG A 223 2.38 -6.07 -29.88
N GLU A 224 2.92 -5.73 -31.04
CA GLU A 224 3.43 -4.40 -31.35
C GLU A 224 2.29 -3.40 -31.52
N GLU A 225 1.23 -3.79 -32.22
CA GLU A 225 0.02 -2.99 -32.40
C GLU A 225 -0.72 -2.73 -31.08
N LEU A 226 -0.85 -3.76 -30.24
CA LEU A 226 -1.40 -3.65 -28.88
C LEU A 226 -0.57 -2.71 -28.01
N THR A 227 0.75 -2.82 -28.11
CA THR A 227 1.69 -1.99 -27.32
C THR A 227 1.54 -0.53 -27.69
N ARG A 228 1.55 -0.20 -29.00
CA ARG A 228 1.36 1.17 -29.48
C ARG A 228 0.02 1.74 -29.04
N ALA A 229 -1.05 0.96 -29.17
CA ALA A 229 -2.38 1.39 -28.76
C ALA A 229 -2.47 1.63 -27.25
N ALA A 230 -1.86 0.77 -26.43
CA ALA A 230 -1.88 0.88 -24.99
C ALA A 230 -1.05 2.06 -24.47
N VAL A 231 0.10 2.36 -25.12
CA VAL A 231 0.86 3.59 -24.83
C VAL A 231 0.02 4.83 -25.09
N VAL A 232 -0.67 4.91 -26.23
CA VAL A 232 -1.56 6.04 -26.57
C VAL A 232 -2.71 6.18 -25.57
N ALA A 233 -3.32 5.06 -25.18
CA ALA A 233 -4.41 5.06 -24.20
C ALA A 233 -3.97 5.55 -22.81
N MET A 234 -2.74 5.25 -22.39
CA MET A 234 -2.20 5.70 -21.10
C MET A 234 -1.67 7.14 -21.09
N GLN A 235 -1.20 7.64 -22.23
CA GLN A 235 -0.75 9.04 -22.36
C GLN A 235 -1.93 10.01 -22.51
N THR A 236 -3.11 9.52 -22.90
CA THR A 236 -4.33 10.31 -22.94
C THR A 236 -4.85 10.49 -21.51
N PRO A 237 -4.92 11.72 -20.95
CA PRO A 237 -5.49 11.91 -19.63
C PRO A 237 -6.93 11.39 -19.65
N GLN A 238 -7.18 10.34 -18.88
CA GLN A 238 -8.53 9.86 -18.62
C GLN A 238 -9.36 11.07 -18.19
N ARG A 239 -10.38 11.44 -18.97
CA ARG A 239 -11.43 12.34 -18.50
C ARG A 239 -11.88 11.81 -17.14
N ALA A 240 -11.87 12.68 -16.14
CA ALA A 240 -12.10 12.40 -14.73
C ALA A 240 -13.52 11.86 -14.38
N ASP A 241 -14.25 11.35 -15.36
CA ASP A 241 -15.64 10.91 -15.24
C ASP A 241 -15.78 9.38 -15.21
N LEU A 242 -14.68 8.63 -15.25
CA LEU A 242 -14.70 7.17 -15.09
C LEU A 242 -14.26 6.79 -13.68
N ILE A 243 -15.25 6.37 -12.89
CA ILE A 243 -15.12 5.75 -11.57
C ILE A 243 -14.00 4.68 -11.63
N PRO A 244 -13.06 4.63 -10.68
CA PRO A 244 -12.11 3.53 -10.62
C PRO A 244 -12.90 2.24 -10.34
N LEU A 245 -13.02 1.37 -11.35
CA LEU A 245 -13.50 0.01 -11.20
C LEU A 245 -12.46 -0.75 -10.37
N ILE A 246 -12.67 -0.70 -9.06
CA ILE A 246 -12.18 -1.68 -8.10
C ILE A 246 -12.60 -3.04 -8.65
N TRP A 247 -11.66 -3.98 -8.73
CA TRP A 247 -11.96 -5.37 -9.01
C TRP A 247 -12.84 -5.87 -7.85
N GLU A 248 -14.16 -5.83 -7.99
CA GLU A 248 -15.04 -6.58 -7.10
C GLU A 248 -14.91 -8.04 -7.51
N THR A 249 -14.18 -8.83 -6.72
CA THR A 249 -14.35 -10.28 -6.71
C THR A 249 -15.80 -10.58 -6.35
N HIS A 250 -16.65 -10.77 -7.35
CA HIS A 250 -17.91 -11.48 -7.17
C HIS A 250 -17.59 -12.93 -6.82
N LEU A 251 -17.48 -13.21 -5.53
CA LEU A 251 -17.72 -14.55 -5.02
C LEU A 251 -19.21 -14.87 -5.26
N PRO A 252 -19.56 -15.93 -5.99
CA PRO A 252 -20.96 -16.33 -6.12
C PRO A 252 -21.50 -16.68 -4.74
N ALA A 253 -22.60 -16.04 -4.37
CA ALA A 253 -23.36 -16.38 -3.18
C ALA A 253 -23.73 -17.86 -3.24
N GLY A 254 -23.18 -18.66 -2.32
CA GLY A 254 -23.55 -20.06 -2.13
C GLY A 254 -25.03 -20.13 -1.80
N GLY A 255 -25.81 -20.64 -2.75
CA GLY A 255 -27.22 -20.95 -2.58
C GLY A 255 -27.41 -22.00 -1.49
N GLY A 256 -28.35 -21.71 -0.59
CA GLY A 256 -28.85 -22.70 0.36
C GLY A 256 -29.67 -23.76 -0.37
N HIS A 257 -29.40 -25.01 0.00
CA HIS A 257 -30.37 -26.09 0.06
C HIS A 257 -30.06 -26.92 1.32
#